data_AF-A0AAV8XL38-F1
#
_entry.id   AF-A0AAV8XL38-F1
#
_cell.length_a   1.000
_cell.length_b   1.000
_cell.length_c   1.000
_cell.angle_alpha   90.00
_cell.angle_beta   90.00
_cell.angle_gamma   90.00
#
_symmetry.space_group_name_H-M   'P 1'
#
loop_
_entity.id
_entity.type
_entity.pdbx_description
1 polymer ?
#
loop_
_entity_poly.entity_id
_entity_poly.type
_entity_poly.pdbx_seq_one_letter_code
_entity_poly.pdbx_strand_id
1 'polypeptide(L)'
;MNFVDKFDRDLASFRGSCFKCISREFVVAYRIIFTNKKPKPCVSNSIRLTASSHQPIRTTRRRCAMCSTKNNDVRTNWQCSVCNVPLCLGKSKACFQSYHRI
;
A
#
# COMPACT_ATOMS: atom_id res chain seq x y z
N MET A 1 -0.06 0.20 38.03
CA MET A 1 -0.23 -0.90 37.05
C MET A 1 -0.60 -0.30 35.71
N ASN A 2 0.19 -0.51 34.65
CA ASN A 2 0.01 0.21 33.39
C ASN A 2 -0.71 -0.66 32.35
N PHE A 3 -1.68 -0.03 31.68
CA PHE A 3 -2.61 -0.57 30.69
C PHE A 3 -1.96 -1.25 29.45
N VAL A 4 -0.64 -1.15 29.31
CA VAL A 4 0.16 -1.66 28.19
C VAL A 4 -0.03 -3.18 28.03
N ASP A 5 -0.13 -3.90 29.14
CA ASP A 5 -0.10 -5.38 29.14
C ASP A 5 -1.41 -6.04 28.67
N LYS A 6 -2.48 -5.25 28.45
CA LYS A 6 -3.75 -5.79 27.95
C LYS A 6 -3.90 -5.71 26.44
N PHE A 7 -3.18 -4.80 25.77
CA PHE A 7 -3.34 -4.55 24.33
C PHE A 7 -2.68 -5.63 23.45
N ASP A 8 -1.64 -6.30 23.96
CA ASP A 8 -0.91 -7.33 23.20
C ASP A 8 -1.68 -8.66 23.03
N ARG A 9 -2.75 -8.88 23.80
CA ARG A 9 -3.53 -10.14 23.70
C ARG A 9 -4.58 -10.14 22.58
N ASP A 10 -5.12 -8.99 22.19
CA ASP A 10 -6.21 -8.94 21.20
C ASP A 10 -5.71 -8.78 19.75
N LEU A 11 -4.43 -8.44 19.55
CA LEU A 11 -3.80 -8.34 18.23
C LEU A 11 -3.29 -9.68 17.69
N ALA A 12 -3.47 -10.78 18.44
CA ALA A 12 -3.03 -12.11 18.04
C ALA A 12 -4.03 -12.84 17.12
N SER A 13 -5.17 -12.24 16.77
CA SER A 13 -6.20 -12.91 15.94
C SER A 13 -6.23 -12.46 14.46
N PHE A 14 -5.68 -11.30 14.11
CA PHE A 14 -5.67 -10.84 12.71
C PHE A 14 -4.34 -11.15 12.00
N ARG A 15 -3.98 -12.43 11.99
CA ARG A 15 -2.98 -12.96 11.06
C ARG A 15 -3.59 -12.97 9.65
N GLY A 16 -3.03 -12.17 8.75
CA GLY A 16 -3.00 -12.52 7.32
C GLY A 16 -4.20 -12.17 6.45
N SER A 17 -4.83 -11.00 6.61
CA SER A 17 -5.80 -10.52 5.61
C SER A 17 -5.48 -9.13 5.08
N CYS A 18 -5.34 -9.08 3.75
CA CYS A 18 -5.45 -7.88 2.96
C CYS A 18 -6.80 -7.23 3.29
N PHE A 19 -6.81 -6.14 4.09
CA PHE A 19 -8.00 -5.34 4.38
C PHE A 19 -8.45 -4.62 3.10
N LYS A 20 -8.98 -5.41 2.18
CA LYS A 20 -9.78 -4.99 1.06
C LYS A 20 -11.14 -4.62 1.63
N CYS A 21 -11.63 -3.43 1.31
CA CYS A 21 -13.06 -3.11 1.29
C CYS A 21 -13.82 -3.41 2.60
N ILE A 22 -13.68 -2.55 3.61
CA ILE A 22 -14.73 -2.43 4.64
C ILE A 22 -15.43 -1.09 4.40
N SER A 23 -16.75 -1.16 4.43
CA SER A 23 -17.74 -0.13 4.09
C SER A 23 -17.46 1.24 4.70
N ARG A 24 -17.84 2.28 3.94
CA ARG A 24 -17.46 3.68 4.10
C ARG A 24 -18.05 4.44 5.31
N GLU A 25 -18.87 3.84 6.16
CA GLU A 25 -19.78 4.65 7.00
C GLU A 25 -19.41 4.85 8.49
N PHE A 26 -18.44 4.13 9.08
CA PHE A 26 -18.33 4.13 10.57
C PHE A 26 -17.07 4.73 11.24
N VAL A 27 -16.12 5.32 10.52
CA VAL A 27 -14.80 5.69 11.11
C VAL A 27 -14.51 7.20 11.18
N VAL A 28 -15.54 8.05 11.24
CA VAL A 28 -15.36 9.51 11.08
C VAL A 28 -14.85 10.23 12.34
N ALA A 29 -14.96 9.68 13.56
CA ALA A 29 -14.89 10.54 14.76
C ALA A 29 -13.70 10.36 15.75
N TYR A 30 -12.82 9.35 15.68
CA TYR A 30 -11.91 9.06 16.83
C TYR A 30 -10.42 8.87 16.49
N ARG A 31 -9.91 9.47 15.41
CA ARG A 31 -8.52 9.23 14.97
C ARG A 31 -7.73 10.52 14.70
N ILE A 32 -7.92 11.53 15.55
CA ILE A 32 -7.08 12.74 15.60
C ILE A 32 -5.86 12.51 16.52
N ILE A 33 -5.15 11.40 16.33
CA ILE A 33 -3.70 11.28 16.58
C ILE A 33 -3.15 10.38 15.45
N PHE A 34 -3.45 10.76 14.21
CA PHE A 34 -3.01 10.01 13.04
C PHE A 34 -1.75 10.65 12.49
N THR A 35 -0.63 9.94 12.62
CA THR A 35 0.58 10.23 11.84
C THR A 35 0.18 10.54 10.40
N ASN A 36 0.72 11.62 9.83
CA ASN A 36 0.45 12.14 8.48
C ASN A 36 0.93 11.16 7.37
N LYS A 37 0.49 9.91 7.45
CA LYS A 37 0.89 8.78 6.62
C LYS A 37 -0.29 8.48 5.72
N LYS A 38 -0.19 8.99 4.48
CA LYS A 38 -1.12 8.63 3.42
C LYS A 38 -1.13 7.11 3.27
N PRO A 39 -2.31 6.46 3.28
CA PRO A 39 -2.40 5.01 3.15
C PRO A 39 -1.85 4.56 1.80
N LYS A 40 -1.40 3.30 1.73
CA LYS A 40 -0.95 2.72 0.45
C LYS A 40 -2.15 2.68 -0.52
N PRO A 41 -1.94 2.97 -1.81
CA PRO A 41 -3.01 2.90 -2.79
C PRO A 41 -3.52 1.47 -2.91
N CYS A 42 -4.84 1.29 -2.78
CA CYS A 42 -5.52 0.02 -2.98
C CYS A 42 -6.13 -0.02 -4.39
N VAL A 43 -5.80 -1.05 -5.18
CA VAL A 43 -6.33 -1.24 -6.54
C VAL A 43 -7.05 -2.60 -6.58
N SER A 44 -8.19 -2.66 -7.27
CA SER A 44 -8.94 -3.91 -7.45
C SER A 44 -8.13 -4.92 -8.27
N ASN A 45 -8.37 -6.22 -8.07
CA ASN A 45 -7.63 -7.24 -8.83
C ASN A 45 -8.04 -7.25 -10.30
N SER A 46 -9.31 -6.92 -10.61
CA SER A 46 -9.79 -6.82 -11.99
C SER A 46 -9.00 -5.80 -12.80
N ILE A 47 -8.74 -4.62 -12.22
CA ILE A 47 -7.97 -3.56 -12.89
C ILE A 47 -6.47 -3.88 -12.87
N ARG A 48 -5.95 -4.52 -11.83
CA ARG A 48 -4.51 -4.82 -11.72
C ARG A 48 -4.03 -5.90 -12.68
N LEU A 49 -4.90 -6.83 -13.06
CA LEU A 49 -4.56 -8.01 -13.87
C LEU A 49 -4.95 -7.87 -15.35
N THR A 50 -5.54 -6.74 -15.77
CA THR A 50 -5.78 -6.43 -17.19
C THR A 50 -4.46 -6.14 -17.91
N ALA A 51 -3.77 -7.21 -18.29
CA ALA A 51 -2.33 -7.26 -18.52
C ALA A 51 -1.76 -6.34 -19.61
N SER A 52 -2.55 -5.92 -20.60
CA SER A 52 -2.02 -5.22 -21.79
C SER A 52 -1.92 -3.70 -21.68
N SER A 53 -2.63 -3.06 -20.73
CA SER A 53 -2.74 -1.58 -20.68
C SER A 53 -1.81 -0.91 -19.66
N HIS A 54 -1.07 -1.66 -18.85
CA HIS A 54 -0.25 -1.11 -17.78
C HIS A 54 1.09 -0.57 -18.29
N GLN A 55 1.21 0.77 -18.38
CA GLN A 55 2.45 1.43 -18.79
C GLN A 55 3.07 2.22 -17.63
N PRO A 56 4.42 2.22 -17.50
CA PRO A 56 5.11 3.07 -16.54
C PRO A 56 5.21 4.51 -17.07
N ILE A 57 4.69 5.46 -16.31
CA ILE A 57 4.81 6.89 -16.56
C ILE A 57 5.74 7.55 -15.53
N ARG A 58 6.45 8.60 -15.95
CA ARG A 58 7.25 9.41 -15.03
C ARG A 58 6.36 10.37 -14.26
N THR A 59 6.58 10.47 -12.96
CA THR A 59 5.82 11.32 -12.05
C THR A 59 6.77 11.95 -11.01
N THR A 60 6.19 12.71 -10.10
CA THR A 60 6.85 13.20 -8.88
C THR A 60 7.43 12.05 -8.03
N ARG A 61 8.43 12.36 -7.21
CA ARG A 61 9.09 11.36 -6.36
C ARG A 61 8.13 10.86 -5.25
N ARG A 62 7.71 9.59 -5.32
CA ARG A 62 6.76 8.95 -4.39
C ARG A 62 7.35 7.70 -3.73
N ARG A 63 6.75 7.22 -2.64
CA ARG A 63 7.14 5.94 -2.01
C ARG A 63 6.58 4.77 -2.81
N CYS A 64 7.39 3.74 -3.04
CA CYS A 64 6.94 2.53 -3.72
C CYS A 64 5.90 1.80 -2.89
N ALA A 65 4.74 1.48 -3.47
CA ALA A 65 3.68 0.79 -2.72
C ALA A 65 4.09 -0.63 -2.27
N MET A 66 4.95 -1.28 -3.05
CA MET A 66 5.32 -2.68 -2.86
C MET A 66 6.50 -2.87 -1.90
N CYS A 67 7.63 -2.17 -2.12
CA CYS A 67 8.84 -2.36 -1.32
C CYS A 67 9.10 -1.28 -0.25
N SER A 68 8.31 -0.19 -0.19
CA SER A 68 8.43 0.77 0.92
C SER A 68 7.77 0.22 2.17
N THR A 69 8.54 0.20 3.26
CA THR A 69 8.09 -0.16 4.60
C THR A 69 8.16 1.05 5.54
N LYS A 70 7.73 0.89 6.79
CA LYS A 70 7.82 1.95 7.82
C LYS A 70 9.27 2.34 8.11
N ASN A 71 10.18 1.37 8.04
CA ASN A 71 11.59 1.53 8.44
C ASN A 71 12.50 1.77 7.23
N ASN A 72 12.06 1.43 6.01
CA ASN A 72 12.83 1.64 4.78
C ASN A 72 11.94 2.32 3.72
N ASP A 73 12.15 3.62 3.53
CA ASP A 73 11.36 4.45 2.64
C ASP A 73 11.92 4.45 1.21
N VAL A 74 11.69 3.35 0.50
CA VAL A 74 12.07 3.26 -0.93
C VAL A 74 11.22 4.21 -1.78
N ARG A 75 11.87 5.16 -2.44
CA ARG A 75 11.23 6.13 -3.35
C ARG A 75 11.47 5.80 -4.83
N THR A 76 10.50 6.17 -5.67
CA THR A 76 10.50 5.98 -7.13
C THR A 76 9.90 7.22 -7.81
N ASN A 77 10.31 7.47 -9.05
CA ASN A 77 9.72 8.48 -9.93
C ASN A 77 8.80 7.85 -10.98
N TRP A 78 8.49 6.56 -10.85
CA TRP A 78 7.69 5.80 -11.78
C TRP A 78 6.35 5.40 -11.15
N GLN A 79 5.30 5.48 -11.95
CA GLN A 79 3.93 5.13 -11.58
C GLN A 79 3.26 4.37 -12.72
N CYS A 80 2.35 3.45 -12.42
CA CYS A 80 1.51 2.84 -13.45
C CYS A 80 0.40 3.82 -13.88
N SER A 81 0.21 4.02 -15.18
CA SER A 81 -0.82 4.88 -15.76
C SER A 81 -2.25 4.45 -15.41
N VAL A 82 -2.49 3.13 -15.34
CA VAL A 82 -3.82 2.55 -15.07
C VAL A 82 -4.08 2.42 -13.57
N CYS A 83 -3.16 1.79 -12.85
CA CYS A 83 -3.32 1.52 -11.42
C CYS A 83 -3.13 2.78 -10.55
N ASN A 84 -2.47 3.81 -11.08
CA ASN A 84 -2.02 4.99 -10.34
C ASN A 84 -1.15 4.66 -9.10
N VAL A 85 -0.41 3.54 -9.17
CA VAL A 85 0.45 3.06 -8.09
C VAL A 85 1.91 3.38 -8.40
N PRO A 86 2.64 4.05 -7.48
CA PRO A 86 4.07 4.26 -7.60
C PRO A 86 4.83 2.94 -7.36
N LEU A 87 5.60 2.50 -8.35
CA LEU A 87 6.34 1.24 -8.33
C LEU A 87 7.79 1.47 -8.77
N CYS A 88 8.71 0.68 -8.24
CA CYS A 88 10.10 0.72 -8.70
C CYS A 88 10.22 0.11 -10.09
N LEU A 89 10.98 0.79 -10.94
CA LEU A 89 11.38 0.35 -12.28
C LEU A 89 12.90 0.50 -12.37
N GLY A 90 13.64 -0.60 -12.22
CA GLY A 90 15.10 -0.59 -12.30
C GLY A 90 15.68 -1.99 -12.29
N LYS A 91 16.96 -2.11 -12.65
CA LYS A 91 17.67 -3.40 -12.81
C LYS A 91 17.65 -4.27 -11.55
N SER A 92 17.74 -3.66 -10.37
CA SER A 92 17.74 -4.37 -9.07
C SER A 92 16.35 -4.51 -8.44
N LYS A 93 15.36 -3.75 -8.88
CA LYS A 93 14.01 -3.70 -8.28
C LYS A 93 12.94 -3.72 -9.36
N ALA A 94 12.45 -4.91 -9.67
CA ALA A 94 11.39 -5.15 -10.66
C ALA A 94 9.97 -5.09 -10.04
N CYS A 95 9.72 -4.15 -9.12
CA CYS A 95 8.44 -4.09 -8.42
C CYS A 95 7.25 -3.87 -9.35
N PHE A 96 7.46 -3.15 -10.46
CA PHE A 96 6.44 -2.96 -11.50
C PHE A 96 5.99 -4.30 -12.10
N GLN A 97 6.93 -5.18 -12.44
CA GLN A 97 6.63 -6.48 -13.04
C GLN A 97 5.99 -7.41 -12.01
N SER A 98 6.53 -7.49 -10.79
CA SER A 98 5.95 -8.33 -9.73
C SER A 98 4.51 -7.95 -9.36
N TYR A 99 4.17 -6.66 -9.45
CA TYR A 99 2.82 -6.17 -9.09
C TYR A 99 1.75 -6.53 -10.12
N HIS A 100 2.13 -6.61 -11.40
CA HIS A 100 1.23 -6.93 -12.52
C HIS A 100 1.43 -8.37 -13.05
N ARG A 101 2.26 -9.18 -12.39
CA ARG A 101 2.40 -10.60 -12.71
C ARG A 101 1.14 -11.33 -12.23
N ILE A 102 0.50 -12.04 -13.16
CA ILE A 102 -0.54 -13.05 -12.90
C ILE A 102 0.15 -14.29 -12.34
#